data_AF-A0A9R1C4I3-F1
#
_entry.id   AF-A0A9R1C4I3-F1
#
_cell.length_a   1.000
_cell.length_b   1.000
_cell.length_c   1.000
_cell.angle_alpha   90.00
_cell.angle_beta   90.00
_cell.angle_gamma   90.00
#
_symmetry.space_group_name_H-M   'P 1'
#
loop_
_entity.id
_entity.type
_entity.pdbx_description
1 polymer ?
#
loop_
_entity_poly.entity_id
_entity_poly.type
_entity_poly.pdbx_seq_one_letter_code
_entity_poly.pdbx_strand_id
1 'polypeptide(L)'
;MSLIAMEDQNTSDKSDDLVRVLRELTVVQRNIANLQVELQGRKDDKNIAHLTHVSEMEKKCESLARITAILKDVIQNKDRIIARLQQPYSLDCIPVEAEYQKQFSELLLKAASDYGALTASVGDFQWSQNFRESPAVWGEMLRPIPAALASCTRFFEAMSAMRESFSTLQTLRVGHSSLSMTPGGSIDDLKFLTPPQRREGSMLNTWKQVDDANPESDELDNINQRRLSWPSSINRDL
;
A
#
# COMPACT_ATOMS: atom_id res chain seq x y z
N MET A 1 83.81 -83.48 -16.37
CA MET A 1 82.58 -83.52 -15.54
C MET A 1 82.09 -82.16 -15.04
N SER A 2 82.85 -81.06 -15.21
CA SER A 2 82.42 -79.72 -14.73
C SER A 2 81.44 -78.96 -15.64
N LEU A 3 81.33 -79.31 -16.93
CA LEU A 3 80.45 -78.60 -17.87
C LEU A 3 78.96 -79.00 -17.73
N ILE A 4 78.71 -80.27 -17.42
CA ILE A 4 77.35 -80.85 -17.32
C ILE A 4 76.63 -80.33 -16.07
N ALA A 5 77.34 -80.16 -14.95
CA ALA A 5 76.76 -79.59 -13.73
C ALA A 5 76.40 -78.09 -13.86
N MET A 6 77.10 -77.35 -14.72
CA MET A 6 76.87 -75.92 -14.94
C MET A 6 75.68 -75.67 -15.88
N GLU A 7 75.41 -76.61 -16.78
CA GLU A 7 74.27 -76.59 -17.70
C GLU A 7 72.98 -77.05 -17.00
N ASP A 8 73.04 -78.05 -16.12
CA ASP A 8 71.91 -78.48 -15.27
C ASP A 8 71.50 -77.44 -14.22
N GLN A 9 72.46 -76.67 -13.68
CA GLN A 9 72.15 -75.56 -12.77
C GLN A 9 71.40 -74.43 -13.52
N ASN A 10 71.82 -74.11 -14.74
CA ASN A 10 71.23 -73.06 -15.57
C ASN A 10 69.84 -73.44 -16.14
N THR A 11 69.55 -74.74 -16.32
CA THR A 11 68.20 -75.22 -16.71
C THR A 11 67.26 -75.26 -15.51
N SER A 12 67.75 -75.61 -14.31
CA SER A 12 66.99 -75.56 -13.06
C SER A 12 66.55 -74.13 -12.73
N ASP A 13 67.46 -73.15 -12.78
CA ASP A 13 67.15 -71.74 -12.48
C ASP A 13 66.09 -71.16 -13.45
N LYS A 14 66.17 -71.50 -14.74
CA LYS A 14 65.16 -71.11 -15.74
C LYS A 14 63.80 -71.75 -15.49
N SER A 15 63.77 -72.99 -15.00
CA SER A 15 62.54 -73.68 -14.64
C SER A 15 61.86 -73.06 -13.41
N ASP A 16 62.66 -72.63 -12.43
CA ASP A 16 62.17 -71.95 -11.23
C ASP A 16 61.66 -70.53 -11.55
N ASP A 17 62.34 -69.81 -12.45
CA ASP A 17 61.87 -68.53 -12.97
C ASP A 17 60.55 -68.67 -13.75
N LEU A 18 60.40 -69.72 -14.58
CA LEU A 18 59.15 -70.00 -15.27
C LEU A 18 58.01 -70.29 -14.28
N VAL A 19 58.27 -71.11 -13.26
CA VAL A 19 57.28 -71.40 -12.20
C VAL A 19 56.89 -70.13 -11.45
N ARG A 20 57.85 -69.23 -11.17
CA ARG A 20 57.58 -67.92 -10.56
C ARG A 20 56.67 -67.07 -11.43
N VAL A 21 56.99 -66.94 -12.72
CA VAL A 21 56.18 -66.18 -13.69
C VAL A 21 54.78 -66.76 -13.83
N LEU A 22 54.61 -68.08 -13.85
CA LEU A 22 53.28 -68.72 -13.92
C LEU A 22 52.45 -68.45 -12.66
N ARG A 23 53.08 -68.42 -11.48
CA ARG A 23 52.40 -68.04 -10.23
C ARG A 23 51.99 -66.57 -10.25
N GLU A 24 52.87 -65.67 -10.68
CA GLU A 24 52.58 -64.25 -10.83
C GLU A 24 51.44 -64.02 -11.85
N LEU A 25 51.49 -64.70 -12.99
CA LEU A 25 50.42 -64.66 -14.00
C LEU A 25 49.09 -65.12 -13.41
N THR A 26 49.08 -66.19 -12.62
CA THR A 26 47.88 -66.70 -11.95
C THR A 26 47.32 -65.68 -10.94
N VAL A 27 48.20 -64.98 -10.21
CA VAL A 27 47.79 -63.90 -9.30
C VAL A 27 47.19 -62.74 -10.08
N VAL A 28 47.83 -62.31 -11.16
CA VAL A 28 47.33 -61.23 -12.03
C VAL A 28 46.00 -61.60 -12.67
N GLN A 29 45.83 -62.82 -13.18
CA GLN A 29 44.56 -63.31 -13.74
C GLN A 29 43.43 -63.28 -12.70
N ARG A 30 43.71 -63.71 -11.47
CA ARG A 30 42.74 -63.60 -10.36
C ARG A 30 42.39 -62.15 -10.06
N ASN A 31 43.38 -61.25 -10.03
CA ASN A 31 43.15 -59.83 -9.78
C ASN A 31 42.31 -59.17 -10.89
N ILE A 32 42.54 -59.54 -12.16
CA ILE A 32 41.73 -59.06 -13.29
C ILE A 32 40.28 -59.52 -13.14
N ALA A 33 40.05 -60.78 -12.80
CA ALA A 33 38.69 -61.30 -12.58
C ALA A 33 37.97 -60.56 -11.43
N ASN A 34 38.66 -60.32 -10.31
CA ASN A 34 38.12 -59.56 -9.18
C ASN A 34 37.75 -58.13 -9.59
N LEU A 35 38.64 -57.43 -10.31
CA LEU A 35 38.38 -56.07 -10.80
C LEU A 35 37.23 -56.02 -11.79
N GLN A 36 37.06 -57.03 -12.65
CA GLN A 36 35.93 -57.11 -13.56
C GLN A 36 34.60 -57.23 -12.82
N VAL A 37 34.55 -58.06 -11.76
CA VAL A 37 33.36 -58.19 -10.92
C VAL A 37 33.04 -56.87 -10.22
N GLU A 38 34.05 -56.19 -9.67
CA GLU A 38 33.84 -54.91 -8.98
C GLU A 38 33.36 -53.81 -9.95
N LEU A 39 33.97 -53.70 -11.13
CA LEU A 39 33.55 -52.75 -12.15
C LEU A 39 32.12 -53.01 -12.63
N GLN A 40 31.76 -54.28 -12.83
CA GLN A 40 30.40 -54.66 -13.20
C GLN A 40 29.41 -54.32 -12.08
N GLY A 41 29.76 -54.59 -10.83
CA GLY A 41 28.95 -54.21 -9.67
C GLY A 41 28.70 -52.70 -9.59
N ARG A 42 29.74 -51.87 -9.78
CA ARG A 42 29.57 -50.40 -9.78
C ARG A 42 28.78 -49.88 -10.97
N LYS A 43 28.89 -50.54 -12.14
CA LYS A 43 28.09 -50.22 -13.32
C LYS A 43 26.61 -50.49 -13.07
N ASP A 44 26.30 -51.63 -12.47
CA ASP A 44 24.93 -52.03 -12.16
C ASP A 44 24.33 -51.14 -11.05
N ASP A 45 25.10 -50.83 -10.01
CA ASP A 45 24.71 -49.90 -8.96
C ASP A 45 24.38 -48.51 -9.51
N LYS A 46 25.21 -47.96 -10.39
CA LYS A 46 24.92 -46.70 -11.09
C LYS A 46 23.65 -46.78 -11.95
N ASN A 47 23.37 -47.92 -12.57
CA ASN A 47 22.18 -48.10 -13.41
C ASN A 47 20.89 -48.07 -12.56
N ILE A 48 20.92 -48.67 -11.37
CA ILE A 48 19.75 -48.76 -10.47
C ILE A 48 19.70 -47.62 -9.43
N ALA A 49 20.74 -46.80 -9.31
CA ALA A 49 20.89 -45.68 -8.38
C ALA A 49 19.64 -44.78 -8.27
N HIS A 50 18.99 -44.47 -9.39
CA HIS A 50 17.78 -43.62 -9.44
C HIS A 50 16.52 -44.28 -8.82
N LEU A 51 16.59 -45.58 -8.52
CA LEU A 51 15.56 -46.39 -7.89
C LEU A 51 16.00 -46.91 -6.51
N THR A 52 17.30 -47.04 -6.25
CA THR A 52 17.81 -47.57 -4.97
C THR A 52 18.25 -46.49 -4.00
N HIS A 53 18.68 -45.32 -4.46
CA HIS A 53 19.07 -44.24 -3.55
C HIS A 53 17.85 -43.59 -2.92
N VAL A 54 17.87 -43.54 -1.59
CA VAL A 54 16.84 -42.91 -0.76
C VAL A 54 16.59 -41.46 -1.18
N SER A 55 17.64 -40.68 -1.50
CA SER A 55 17.49 -39.28 -1.92
C SER A 55 16.71 -39.13 -3.24
N GLU A 56 16.89 -40.02 -4.21
CA GLU A 56 16.13 -39.97 -5.47
C GLU A 56 14.68 -40.42 -5.26
N MET A 57 14.45 -41.38 -4.36
CA MET A 57 13.10 -41.79 -3.96
C MET A 57 12.37 -40.67 -3.22
N GLU A 58 13.05 -39.97 -2.32
CA GLU A 58 12.52 -38.85 -1.55
C GLU A 58 12.09 -37.71 -2.47
N LYS A 59 12.93 -37.30 -3.43
CA LYS A 59 12.57 -36.30 -4.46
C LYS A 59 11.31 -36.70 -5.25
N LYS A 60 11.16 -37.98 -5.59
CA LYS A 60 9.96 -38.50 -6.26
C LYS A 60 8.73 -38.43 -5.35
N CYS A 61 8.86 -38.82 -4.09
CA CYS A 61 7.80 -38.70 -3.08
C CYS A 61 7.37 -37.25 -2.89
N GLU A 62 8.31 -36.30 -2.78
CA GLU A 62 8.02 -34.87 -2.70
C GLU A 62 7.29 -34.36 -3.95
N SER A 63 7.74 -34.77 -5.14
CA SER A 63 7.12 -34.39 -6.40
C SER A 63 5.68 -34.89 -6.48
N LEU A 64 5.46 -36.16 -6.13
CA LEU A 64 4.12 -36.74 -6.04
C LEU A 64 3.26 -36.03 -5.00
N ALA A 65 3.78 -35.74 -3.81
CA ALA A 65 3.06 -35.01 -2.77
C ALA A 65 2.64 -33.61 -3.24
N ARG A 66 3.52 -32.89 -3.94
CA ARG A 66 3.18 -31.60 -4.56
C ARG A 66 2.07 -31.74 -5.60
N ILE A 67 2.17 -32.71 -6.51
CA ILE A 67 1.15 -32.94 -7.54
C ILE A 67 -0.19 -33.32 -6.90
N THR A 68 -0.18 -34.16 -5.87
CA THR A 68 -1.37 -34.55 -5.11
C THR A 68 -2.02 -33.36 -4.41
N ALA A 69 -1.24 -32.45 -3.81
CA ALA A 69 -1.78 -31.23 -3.21
C ALA A 69 -2.46 -30.35 -4.24
N ILE A 70 -1.81 -30.10 -5.38
CA ILE A 70 -2.38 -29.31 -6.49
C ILE A 70 -3.70 -29.94 -6.98
N LEU A 71 -3.73 -31.25 -7.21
CA LEU A 71 -4.93 -31.96 -7.65
C LEU A 71 -6.07 -31.85 -6.63
N LYS A 72 -5.77 -31.95 -5.33
CA LYS A 72 -6.75 -31.77 -4.27
C LYS A 72 -7.36 -30.37 -4.30
N ASP A 73 -6.54 -29.35 -4.49
CA ASP A 73 -6.98 -27.95 -4.57
C ASP A 73 -7.88 -27.72 -5.79
N VAL A 74 -7.52 -28.29 -6.95
CA VAL A 74 -8.33 -28.21 -8.16
C VAL A 74 -9.71 -28.85 -7.95
N ILE A 75 -9.75 -30.02 -7.32
CA ILE A 75 -11.01 -30.73 -7.02
C ILE A 75 -11.88 -29.90 -6.06
N GLN A 76 -11.32 -29.42 -4.96
CA GLN A 76 -12.04 -28.60 -3.99
C GLN A 76 -12.57 -27.30 -4.61
N ASN A 77 -11.78 -26.66 -5.48
CA ASN A 77 -12.21 -25.46 -6.17
C ASN A 77 -13.34 -25.74 -7.17
N LYS A 78 -13.28 -26.88 -7.88
CA LYS A 78 -14.36 -27.32 -8.78
C LYS A 78 -15.65 -27.55 -8.00
N ASP A 79 -15.60 -28.26 -6.87
CA ASP A 79 -16.78 -28.54 -6.04
C ASP A 79 -17.39 -27.26 -5.48
N ARG A 80 -16.55 -26.28 -5.10
CA ARG A 80 -17.01 -24.94 -4.69
C ARG A 80 -17.73 -24.21 -5.82
N ILE A 81 -17.22 -24.25 -7.04
CA ILE A 81 -17.86 -23.62 -8.21
C ILE A 81 -19.18 -24.33 -8.52
N ILE A 82 -19.20 -25.66 -8.53
CA ILE A 82 -20.42 -26.45 -8.73
C ILE A 82 -21.46 -26.07 -7.68
N ALA A 83 -21.10 -26.02 -6.40
CA ALA A 83 -22.01 -25.61 -5.34
C ALA A 83 -22.57 -24.20 -5.57
N ARG A 84 -21.75 -23.24 -6.01
CA ARG A 84 -22.20 -21.88 -6.34
C ARG A 84 -23.11 -21.81 -7.56
N LEU A 85 -22.89 -22.66 -8.56
CA LEU A 85 -23.73 -22.72 -9.76
C LEU A 85 -25.03 -23.49 -9.52
N GLN A 86 -25.00 -24.49 -8.64
CA GLN A 86 -26.16 -25.29 -8.25
C GLN A 86 -26.98 -24.66 -7.14
N GLN A 87 -26.45 -23.67 -6.41
CA GLN A 87 -27.27 -22.83 -5.54
C GLN A 87 -28.41 -22.29 -6.41
N PRO A 88 -29.69 -22.61 -6.10
CA PRO A 88 -30.80 -22.02 -6.81
C PRO A 88 -30.60 -20.51 -6.69
N TYR A 89 -30.58 -19.83 -7.84
CA TYR A 89 -30.52 -18.37 -7.91
C TYR A 89 -31.34 -17.82 -6.74
N SER A 90 -30.74 -16.97 -5.90
CA SER A 90 -31.41 -16.38 -4.75
C SER A 90 -32.83 -15.99 -5.15
N LEU A 91 -33.84 -16.39 -4.34
CA LEU A 91 -35.26 -16.38 -4.70
C LEU A 91 -35.76 -15.04 -5.30
N ASP A 92 -35.10 -13.94 -4.96
CA ASP A 92 -35.37 -12.60 -5.48
C ASP A 92 -34.58 -12.29 -6.77
N CYS A 93 -34.64 -13.19 -7.76
CA CYS A 93 -34.15 -12.89 -9.10
C CYS A 93 -35.29 -12.41 -10.00
N ILE A 94 -35.10 -11.26 -10.64
CA ILE A 94 -35.97 -10.83 -11.75
C ILE A 94 -35.47 -11.58 -12.99
N PRO A 95 -36.25 -12.50 -13.58
CA PRO A 95 -35.85 -13.15 -14.81
C PRO A 95 -35.79 -12.11 -15.93
N VAL A 96 -34.69 -12.11 -16.68
CA VAL A 96 -34.47 -11.21 -17.82
C VAL A 96 -33.99 -12.04 -18.99
N GLU A 97 -34.70 -11.94 -20.10
CA GLU A 97 -34.33 -12.60 -21.35
C GLU A 97 -32.94 -12.13 -21.79
N ALA A 98 -32.16 -13.04 -22.39
CA ALA A 98 -30.76 -12.80 -22.74
C ALA A 98 -30.57 -11.54 -23.63
N GLU A 99 -31.56 -11.22 -24.47
CA GLU A 99 -31.56 -10.04 -25.34
C GLU A 99 -31.70 -8.70 -24.61
N TYR A 100 -32.22 -8.71 -23.38
CA TYR A 100 -32.46 -7.52 -22.55
C TYR A 100 -31.51 -7.39 -21.37
N GLN A 101 -30.63 -8.36 -21.13
CA GLN A 101 -29.73 -8.36 -19.97
C GLN A 101 -28.82 -7.13 -19.92
N LYS A 102 -28.32 -6.69 -21.08
CA LYS A 102 -27.44 -5.51 -21.16
C LYS A 102 -28.19 -4.25 -20.73
N GLN A 103 -29.34 -3.99 -21.35
CA GLN A 103 -30.19 -2.83 -21.07
C GLN A 103 -30.67 -2.84 -19.63
N PHE A 104 -31.00 -4.01 -19.08
CA PHE A 104 -31.42 -4.16 -17.69
C PHE A 104 -30.28 -3.86 -16.71
N SER A 105 -29.05 -4.31 -16.99
CA SER A 105 -27.88 -3.99 -16.15
C SER A 105 -27.53 -2.50 -16.17
N GLU A 106 -27.66 -1.85 -17.33
CA GLU A 106 -27.47 -0.41 -17.48
C GLU A 106 -28.55 0.37 -16.72
N LEU A 107 -29.81 -0.07 -16.81
CA LEU A 107 -30.92 0.50 -16.06
C LEU A 107 -30.71 0.38 -14.55
N LEU A 108 -30.29 -0.80 -14.06
CA LEU A 108 -30.00 -1.00 -12.64
C LEU A 108 -28.88 -0.11 -12.14
N LEU A 109 -27.80 0.03 -12.92
CA LEU A 109 -26.68 0.90 -12.54
C LEU A 109 -27.12 2.36 -12.49
N LYS A 110 -27.94 2.80 -13.46
CA LYS A 110 -28.52 4.14 -13.49
C LYS A 110 -29.45 4.38 -12.31
N ALA A 111 -30.38 3.45 -12.05
CA ALA A 111 -31.32 3.55 -10.95
C ALA A 111 -30.62 3.61 -9.58
N ALA A 112 -29.55 2.84 -9.39
CA ALA A 112 -28.74 2.90 -8.17
C ALA A 112 -28.07 4.28 -7.99
N SER A 113 -27.53 4.84 -9.07
CA SER A 113 -26.96 6.20 -9.06
C SER A 113 -28.02 7.26 -8.74
N ASP A 114 -29.17 7.19 -9.42
CA ASP A 114 -30.28 8.13 -9.22
C ASP A 114 -30.84 8.05 -7.79
N TYR A 115 -30.95 6.84 -7.23
CA TYR A 115 -31.34 6.63 -5.84
C TYR A 115 -30.33 7.22 -4.84
N GLY A 116 -29.03 7.09 -5.13
CA GLY A 116 -27.96 7.71 -4.34
C GLY A 116 -28.05 9.24 -4.35
N ALA A 117 -28.25 9.84 -5.53
CA ALA A 117 -28.44 11.28 -5.67
C ALA A 117 -29.71 11.77 -4.95
N LEU A 118 -30.82 11.05 -5.11
CA LEU A 118 -32.07 11.35 -4.41
C LEU A 118 -31.88 11.30 -2.89
N THR A 119 -31.18 10.27 -2.38
CA THR A 119 -30.90 10.14 -0.94
C THR A 119 -30.09 11.32 -0.42
N ALA A 120 -29.10 11.81 -1.18
CA ALA A 120 -28.35 13.00 -0.80
C ALA A 120 -29.25 14.26 -0.74
N SER A 121 -30.14 14.42 -1.73
CA SER A 121 -31.06 15.56 -1.79
C SER A 121 -32.25 15.46 -0.84
N VAL A 122 -32.58 14.29 -0.27
CA VAL A 122 -33.63 14.13 0.75
C VAL A 122 -33.37 15.04 1.95
N GLY A 123 -32.09 15.26 2.31
CA GLY A 123 -31.72 16.23 3.36
C GLY A 123 -32.14 17.65 3.03
N ASP A 124 -31.95 18.10 1.78
CA ASP A 124 -32.35 19.43 1.31
C ASP A 124 -33.88 19.56 1.26
N PHE A 125 -34.60 18.50 0.87
CA PHE A 125 -36.06 18.47 0.92
C PHE A 125 -36.57 18.57 2.36
N GLN A 126 -35.99 17.82 3.30
CA GLN A 126 -36.35 17.91 4.72
C GLN A 126 -36.03 19.29 5.30
N TRP A 127 -34.88 19.85 4.95
CA TRP A 127 -34.51 21.22 5.30
C TRP A 127 -35.53 22.21 4.76
N SER A 128 -35.93 22.08 3.48
CA SER A 128 -36.93 22.96 2.87
C SER A 128 -38.32 22.86 3.50
N GLN A 129 -38.76 21.66 3.88
CA GLN A 129 -40.07 21.45 4.53
C GLN A 129 -40.16 22.05 5.93
N ASN A 130 -39.02 22.24 6.61
CA ASN A 130 -38.98 22.89 7.91
C ASN A 130 -39.19 24.41 7.81
N PHE A 131 -39.15 25.02 6.61
CA PHE A 131 -39.49 26.43 6.43
C PHE A 131 -41.00 26.61 6.30
N ARG A 132 -41.62 27.08 7.38
CA ARG A 132 -43.00 27.57 7.37
C ARG A 132 -43.10 29.08 7.13
N GLU A 133 -41.96 29.76 7.06
CA GLU A 133 -41.86 31.21 6.95
C GLU A 133 -41.70 31.64 5.49
N SER A 134 -42.27 32.80 5.14
CA SER A 134 -42.18 33.36 3.79
C SER A 134 -40.71 33.61 3.40
N PRO A 135 -40.29 33.33 2.15
CA PRO A 135 -38.92 33.58 1.67
C PRO A 135 -38.40 35.00 1.92
N ALA A 136 -39.30 35.98 2.07
CA ALA A 136 -38.95 37.36 2.41
C ALA A 136 -38.24 37.49 3.78
N VAL A 137 -38.55 36.65 4.76
CA VAL A 137 -37.95 36.67 6.10
C VAL A 137 -36.45 36.37 6.05
N TRP A 138 -36.05 35.44 5.17
CA TRP A 138 -34.65 35.09 4.96
C TRP A 138 -33.89 36.19 4.22
N GLY A 139 -34.55 36.89 3.29
CA GLY A 139 -33.98 38.07 2.65
C GLY A 139 -33.60 39.16 3.66
N GLU A 140 -34.47 39.41 4.64
CA GLU A 140 -34.18 40.33 5.75
C GLU A 140 -33.03 39.83 6.63
N MET A 141 -33.05 38.55 7.01
CA MET A 141 -32.05 37.96 7.92
C MET A 141 -30.65 37.83 7.29
N LEU A 142 -30.57 37.58 5.98
CA LEU A 142 -29.31 37.43 5.26
C LEU A 142 -28.74 38.78 4.78
N ARG A 143 -29.54 39.83 4.67
CA ARG A 143 -29.09 41.17 4.24
C ARG A 143 -27.85 41.70 4.98
N PRO A 144 -27.68 41.50 6.30
CA PRO A 144 -26.49 41.97 7.00
C PRO A 144 -25.18 41.33 6.51
N ILE A 145 -25.22 40.12 5.94
CA ILE A 145 -24.00 39.40 5.54
C ILE A 145 -23.30 40.10 4.35
N PRO A 146 -23.97 40.38 3.20
CA PRO A 146 -23.37 41.17 2.13
C PRO A 146 -22.96 42.58 2.58
N ALA A 147 -23.74 43.20 3.47
CA ALA A 147 -23.42 44.53 3.99
C ALA A 147 -22.13 44.52 4.83
N ALA A 148 -21.96 43.53 5.71
CA ALA A 148 -20.74 43.33 6.49
C ALA A 148 -19.54 43.05 5.59
N LEU A 149 -19.67 42.15 4.61
CA LEU A 149 -18.61 41.86 3.64
C LEU A 149 -18.19 43.11 2.86
N ALA A 150 -19.16 43.89 2.36
CA ALA A 150 -18.88 45.14 1.67
C ALA A 150 -18.22 46.19 2.58
N SER A 151 -18.53 46.18 3.89
CA SER A 151 -17.85 47.04 4.85
C SER A 151 -16.39 46.62 5.05
N CYS A 152 -16.11 45.32 5.19
CA CYS A 152 -14.76 44.78 5.28
C CYS A 152 -13.92 45.12 4.05
N THR A 153 -14.51 45.01 2.84
CA THR A 153 -13.85 45.41 1.59
C THR A 153 -13.50 46.89 1.60
N ARG A 154 -14.43 47.77 1.96
CA ARG A 154 -14.16 49.22 2.03
C ARG A 154 -13.11 49.58 3.07
N PHE A 155 -13.12 48.91 4.23
CA PHE A 155 -12.07 49.08 5.24
C PHE A 155 -10.70 48.66 4.70
N PHE A 156 -10.63 47.53 4.00
CA PHE A 156 -9.39 47.05 3.39
C PHE A 156 -8.86 48.02 2.31
N GLU A 157 -9.74 48.53 1.46
CA GLU A 157 -9.41 49.53 0.45
C GLU A 157 -8.90 50.83 1.09
N ALA A 158 -9.59 51.34 2.12
CA ALA A 158 -9.18 52.55 2.83
C ALA A 158 -7.81 52.39 3.52
N MET A 159 -7.58 51.24 4.16
CA MET A 159 -6.29 50.92 4.78
C MET A 159 -5.17 50.79 3.74
N SER A 160 -5.48 50.26 2.55
CA SER A 160 -4.54 50.16 1.44
C SER A 160 -4.18 51.53 0.87
N ALA A 161 -5.17 52.39 0.62
CA ALA A 161 -4.96 53.76 0.17
C ALA A 161 -4.16 54.61 1.18
N MET A 162 -4.41 54.43 2.49
CA MET A 162 -3.65 55.11 3.54
C MET A 162 -2.17 54.67 3.53
N ARG A 163 -1.91 53.37 3.38
CA ARG A 163 -0.53 52.84 3.27
C ARG A 163 0.18 53.36 2.02
N GLU A 164 -0.51 53.43 0.88
CA GLU A 164 0.03 54.02 -0.35
C GLU A 164 0.37 55.51 -0.13
N SER A 165 -0.51 56.26 0.54
CA SER A 165 -0.29 57.67 0.87
C SER A 165 0.91 57.88 1.82
N PHE A 166 1.11 56.99 2.79
CA PHE A 166 2.30 57.05 3.66
C PHE A 166 3.57 56.73 2.87
N SER A 167 3.52 55.75 1.96
CA SER A 167 4.64 55.41 1.09
C SER A 167 5.04 56.59 0.19
N THR A 168 4.08 57.31 -0.39
CA THR A 168 4.37 58.51 -1.21
C THR A 168 4.93 59.66 -0.37
N LEU A 169 4.44 59.86 0.86
CA LEU A 169 5.04 60.85 1.78
C LEU A 169 6.48 60.48 2.17
N GLN A 170 6.77 59.20 2.36
CA GLN A 170 8.11 58.73 2.68
C GLN A 170 9.07 58.94 1.51
N THR A 171 8.68 58.67 0.27
CA THR A 171 9.52 58.95 -0.90
C THR A 171 9.80 60.44 -1.08
N LEU A 172 8.81 61.30 -0.82
CA LEU A 172 9.01 62.76 -0.81
C LEU A 172 9.97 63.21 0.29
N ARG A 173 9.84 62.65 1.51
CA ARG A 173 10.71 62.96 2.64
C ARG A 173 12.17 62.52 2.42
N VAL A 174 12.37 61.35 1.83
CA VAL A 174 13.70 60.83 1.51
C VAL A 174 14.31 61.58 0.31
N GLY A 175 13.49 62.06 -0.63
CA GLY A 175 13.93 62.86 -1.78
C GLY A 175 14.34 64.30 -1.49
N HIS A 176 14.13 64.83 -0.27
CA HIS A 176 14.41 66.23 0.10
C HIS A 176 15.31 66.37 1.35
N SER A 177 16.12 65.36 1.70
CA SER A 177 17.18 65.49 2.71
C SER A 177 18.52 65.87 2.07
N SER A 178 18.57 67.06 1.49
CA SER A 178 19.80 67.84 1.35
C SER A 178 19.46 69.33 1.30
N LEU A 179 19.94 70.05 2.33
CA LEU A 179 20.11 71.50 2.48
C LEU A 179 19.10 72.30 3.35
N SER A 180 19.72 73.10 4.24
CA SER A 180 19.24 74.28 4.99
C SER A 180 18.50 73.98 6.31
N MET A 181 19.08 74.02 7.53
CA MET A 181 19.98 74.98 8.21
C MET A 181 19.49 76.44 8.16
N THR A 182 18.69 76.88 9.15
CA THR A 182 18.94 78.05 10.04
C THR A 182 17.71 78.41 10.93
N PRO A 183 17.90 79.15 12.06
CA PRO A 183 17.08 79.03 13.26
C PRO A 183 16.31 80.31 13.70
N GLY A 184 15.35 80.13 14.62
CA GLY A 184 15.10 81.05 15.74
C GLY A 184 13.85 81.94 15.66
N GLY A 185 13.03 81.90 16.72
CA GLY A 185 12.13 83.02 17.09
C GLY A 185 10.73 82.67 17.59
N SER A 186 10.64 82.32 18.88
CA SER A 186 9.44 82.20 19.74
C SER A 186 8.36 83.28 19.55
N ILE A 187 7.07 82.87 19.54
CA ILE A 187 5.92 83.59 20.12
C ILE A 187 4.90 82.52 20.56
N ASP A 188 4.63 82.51 21.86
CA ASP A 188 3.66 81.66 22.57
C ASP A 188 2.21 82.03 22.23
N ASP A 189 1.34 81.04 22.44
CA ASP A 189 -0.12 81.11 22.59
C ASP A 189 -0.98 80.93 21.33
N LEU A 190 -1.10 79.66 20.88
CA LEU A 190 -2.30 79.21 20.18
C LEU A 190 -2.70 77.80 20.64
N LYS A 191 -3.60 77.76 21.62
CA LYS A 191 -4.29 76.57 22.11
C LYS A 191 -5.16 75.95 21.00
N PHE A 192 -4.64 74.94 20.32
CA PHE A 192 -5.48 73.93 19.68
C PHE A 192 -5.61 72.74 20.60
N LEU A 193 -6.78 72.66 21.22
CA LEU A 193 -7.22 71.61 22.11
C LEU A 193 -7.23 70.27 21.39
N THR A 194 -6.46 69.34 21.94
CA THR A 194 -6.52 67.90 21.68
C THR A 194 -7.94 67.37 21.90
N PRO A 195 -8.57 66.69 20.93
CA PRO A 195 -9.79 65.92 21.20
C PRO A 195 -9.47 64.77 22.20
N PRO A 196 -10.36 64.49 23.16
CA PRO A 196 -10.03 63.71 24.34
C PRO A 196 -9.84 62.22 24.04
N GLN A 197 -8.84 61.66 24.73
CA GLN A 197 -8.54 60.24 24.88
C GLN A 197 -9.80 59.43 25.19
N ARG A 198 -10.27 58.64 24.22
CA ARG A 198 -11.36 57.70 24.39
C ARG A 198 -10.85 56.49 25.16
N ARG A 199 -11.01 56.55 26.48
CA ARG A 199 -10.95 55.46 27.47
C ARG A 199 -10.97 54.06 26.82
N GLU A 200 -9.81 53.42 26.72
CA GLU A 200 -9.69 51.99 26.44
C GLU A 200 -10.45 51.18 27.51
N GLY A 201 -11.54 50.53 27.09
CA GLY A 201 -12.10 49.40 27.80
C GLY A 201 -11.19 48.19 27.61
N SER A 202 -10.38 47.93 28.64
CA SER A 202 -9.60 46.72 28.84
C SER A 202 -10.49 45.47 28.83
N MET A 203 -10.32 44.58 27.85
CA MET A 203 -10.72 43.14 27.91
C MET A 203 -9.79 42.26 27.06
N LEU A 204 -8.48 42.55 27.04
CA LEU A 204 -7.50 41.65 26.44
C LEU A 204 -6.39 41.38 27.46
N ASN A 205 -6.68 40.54 28.45
CA ASN A 205 -5.68 39.94 29.34
C ASN A 205 -6.32 38.72 30.01
N THR A 206 -6.46 37.60 29.29
CA THR A 206 -6.57 36.32 29.99
C THR A 206 -6.07 35.17 29.11
N TRP A 207 -4.99 34.57 29.59
CA TRP A 207 -4.44 33.25 29.25
C TRP A 207 -3.52 33.14 28.03
N LYS A 208 -2.23 33.45 28.25
CA LYS A 208 -1.15 32.65 27.67
C LYS A 208 0.02 32.54 28.65
N GLN A 209 0.11 31.40 29.35
CA GLN A 209 1.30 30.73 29.91
C GLN A 209 0.80 29.50 30.70
N VAL A 210 1.31 28.27 30.59
CA VAL A 210 2.67 27.79 30.30
C VAL A 210 2.63 26.32 29.82
N ASP A 211 3.63 25.95 29.02
CA ASP A 211 4.37 24.68 28.93
C ASP A 211 3.76 23.32 28.50
N ASP A 212 4.23 22.91 27.32
CA ASP A 212 5.12 21.75 27.07
C ASP A 212 4.61 20.32 27.34
N ALA A 213 4.25 19.62 26.26
CA ALA A 213 4.44 18.18 26.09
C ALA A 213 4.26 17.77 24.62
N ASN A 214 5.38 17.49 23.94
CA ASN A 214 5.47 16.59 22.78
C ASN A 214 5.21 15.15 23.27
N PRO A 215 4.46 14.31 22.53
CA PRO A 215 5.17 13.32 21.71
C PRO A 215 4.52 13.02 20.34
N GLU A 216 5.38 13.02 19.32
CA GLU A 216 5.53 11.98 18.29
C GLU A 216 4.32 11.59 17.43
N SER A 217 4.38 12.06 16.18
CA SER A 217 4.15 11.31 14.93
C SER A 217 3.45 9.94 15.01
N ASP A 218 2.25 9.84 14.45
CA ASP A 218 2.00 8.94 13.32
C ASP A 218 0.68 9.30 12.62
N GLU A 219 0.83 9.88 11.43
CA GLU A 219 -0.22 10.14 10.45
C GLU A 219 -0.06 9.09 9.35
N LEU A 220 -0.82 7.99 9.42
CA LEU A 220 -1.37 7.30 8.26
C LEU A 220 -2.41 6.25 8.69
N ASP A 221 -3.40 6.04 7.83
CA ASP A 221 -4.39 4.95 7.86
C ASP A 221 -5.55 5.04 8.87
N ASN A 222 -6.41 6.05 8.69
CA ASN A 222 -7.79 6.00 9.21
C ASN A 222 -8.85 6.25 8.13
N ILE A 223 -8.68 5.59 6.99
CA ILE A 223 -9.66 5.52 5.91
C ILE A 223 -9.89 4.03 5.66
N ASN A 224 -10.91 3.43 6.30
CA ASN A 224 -11.63 2.21 5.88
C ASN A 224 -12.45 1.50 6.99
N GLN A 225 -12.85 2.18 8.08
CA GLN A 225 -13.78 1.57 9.07
C GLN A 225 -15.27 1.82 8.76
N ARG A 226 -15.66 1.84 7.48
CA ARG A 226 -17.07 1.92 7.08
C ARG A 226 -17.69 0.52 7.11
N ARG A 227 -18.17 0.12 8.30
CA ARG A 227 -19.21 -0.88 8.59
C ARG A 227 -19.80 -1.60 7.36
N LEU A 228 -19.32 -2.82 7.10
CA LEU A 228 -20.10 -3.86 6.44
C LEU A 228 -20.97 -4.56 7.49
N SER A 229 -22.04 -3.90 7.93
CA SER A 229 -23.08 -4.54 8.74
C SER A 229 -24.41 -4.44 8.01
N TRP A 230 -24.89 -5.56 7.48
CA TRP A 230 -26.26 -5.72 7.00
C TRP A 230 -27.24 -5.61 8.18
N PRO A 231 -28.46 -5.07 7.98
CA PRO A 231 -29.47 -5.04 9.04
C PRO A 231 -29.96 -6.46 9.36
N SER A 232 -30.20 -6.71 10.65
CA SER A 232 -30.68 -7.97 11.21
C SER A 232 -32.04 -8.37 10.66
N SER A 233 -32.21 -9.64 10.30
CA SER A 233 -33.47 -10.25 9.89
C SER A 233 -34.51 -10.09 11.01
N ILE A 234 -35.62 -9.43 10.70
CA ILE A 234 -36.78 -9.40 11.59
C ILE A 234 -37.42 -10.79 11.56
N ASN A 235 -37.50 -11.45 12.72
CA ASN A 235 -38.33 -12.64 12.90
C ASN A 235 -39.77 -12.27 12.55
N ARG A 236 -40.39 -12.98 11.61
CA ARG A 236 -41.85 -13.11 11.57
C ARG A 236 -42.20 -14.49 12.10
N ASP A 237 -42.66 -14.50 13.34
CA ASP A 237 -43.60 -15.52 13.80
C ASP A 237 -44.89 -15.39 12.96
N LEU A 238 -45.27 -16.49 12.32
CA LEU A 238 -46.65 -16.95 12.06
C LEU A 238 -46.61 -18.33 11.40
#